data_AF-A0A0F2RTK6-F1
#
_entry.id   AF-A0A0F2RTK6-F1
#
_cell.length_a   1.000
_cell.length_b   1.000
_cell.length_c   1.000
_cell.angle_alpha   90.00
_cell.angle_beta   90.00
_cell.angle_gamma   90.00
#
_symmetry.space_group_name_H-M   'P 1'
#
loop_
_entity.id
_entity.type
_entity.pdbx_description
1 polymer ?
#
loop_
_entity_poly.entity_id
_entity_poly.type
_entity_poly.pdbx_seq_one_letter_code
_entity_poly.pdbx_strand_id
1 'polypeptide(L)'
;MNTQIISPTTLIIDAIPHPVFPGAILPKWVAAAEAKGFDIVGRIIDRLHLALRCRLCGATQKVRLFTLMSAQPLCQSCLLADWRKNAVASGLTFLRRDPSHRHYAFYLSPCGHEVRRQFELVRRIGAGVTGFRCETCHATIEQKEAELRGWHLTSADPSGNPNYRIYTHTACGHDQRIARANMQSGRFSCGGCGKDWPGAASYVYAMAFTLASGREVVKLGFSRDPDSRLTYQLRRDNEMPCQILRVVPMATGHAALCAEKAMHKELKQAHPAAALDPAAWRGQIRVKTEIYDGSLTPVILGLLDVLEASATAA
;
A
#
# COMPACT_ATOMS: atom_id res chain seq x y z
N MET A 1 -73.95 14.11 3.58
CA MET A 1 -73.25 13.25 2.61
C MET A 1 -71.87 12.95 3.17
N ASN A 2 -71.69 11.78 3.78
CA ASN A 2 -70.41 11.38 4.37
C ASN A 2 -69.57 10.70 3.29
N THR A 3 -68.55 11.39 2.80
CA THR A 3 -67.55 10.82 1.91
C THR A 3 -66.65 9.91 2.73
N GLN A 4 -66.95 8.61 2.76
CA GLN A 4 -66.04 7.59 3.26
C GLN A 4 -64.80 7.57 2.36
N ILE A 5 -63.75 8.26 2.79
CA ILE A 5 -62.42 8.11 2.22
C ILE A 5 -61.92 6.75 2.68
N ILE A 6 -61.96 5.77 1.79
CA ILE A 6 -61.34 4.46 1.97
C ILE A 6 -59.83 4.71 2.06
N SER A 7 -59.30 4.82 3.28
CA SER A 7 -57.85 4.82 3.50
C SER A 7 -57.31 3.48 2.98
N PRO A 8 -56.30 3.49 2.09
CA PRO A 8 -55.83 2.26 1.48
C PRO A 8 -55.30 1.32 2.56
N THR A 9 -55.74 0.06 2.54
CA THR A 9 -55.32 -1.01 3.47
C THR A 9 -53.83 -1.35 3.33
N THR A 10 -53.18 -0.83 2.29
CA THR A 10 -51.80 -1.12 1.92
C THR A 10 -51.12 0.15 1.38
N LEU A 11 -49.87 0.36 1.75
CA LEU A 11 -49.02 1.45 1.29
C LEU A 11 -47.87 0.86 0.47
N ILE A 12 -47.66 1.37 -0.75
CA ILE A 12 -46.59 0.91 -1.64
C ILE A 12 -45.29 1.69 -1.34
N ILE A 13 -44.23 0.97 -1.00
CA ILE A 13 -42.88 1.51 -0.79
C ILE A 13 -41.92 0.72 -1.67
N ASP A 14 -41.17 1.41 -2.54
CA ASP A 14 -40.23 0.77 -3.49
C ASP A 14 -40.87 -0.36 -4.31
N ALA A 15 -42.11 -0.13 -4.79
CA ALA A 15 -42.94 -1.11 -5.51
C ALA A 15 -43.36 -2.36 -4.68
N ILE A 16 -43.11 -2.36 -3.37
CA ILE A 16 -43.51 -3.43 -2.46
C ILE A 16 -44.73 -2.98 -1.63
N PRO A 17 -45.82 -3.77 -1.62
CA PRO A 17 -46.96 -3.49 -0.75
C PRO A 17 -46.65 -3.77 0.72
N HIS A 18 -47.00 -2.82 1.60
CA HIS A 18 -46.94 -2.99 3.05
C HIS A 18 -48.32 -2.75 3.68
N PRO A 19 -48.81 -3.64 4.57
CA PRO A 19 -50.10 -3.45 5.22
C PRO A 19 -50.04 -2.22 6.13
N VAL A 20 -51.09 -1.40 6.11
CA VAL A 20 -51.24 -0.27 7.03
C VAL A 20 -51.61 -0.78 8.41
N PHE A 21 -50.86 -0.36 9.43
CA PHE A 21 -51.13 -0.73 10.81
C PHE A 21 -52.06 0.31 11.46
N PRO A 22 -53.21 -0.08 12.03
CA PRO A 22 -54.15 0.86 12.61
C PRO A 22 -53.61 1.53 13.88
N GLY A 23 -54.00 2.79 14.08
CA GLY A 23 -53.78 3.53 15.32
C GLY A 23 -53.13 4.90 15.12
N ALA A 24 -53.23 5.74 16.14
CA ALA A 24 -52.84 7.15 16.05
C ALA A 24 -51.34 7.35 15.81
N ILE A 25 -51.02 8.33 14.97
CA ILE A 25 -49.68 8.91 14.87
C ILE A 25 -49.60 10.01 15.92
N LEU A 26 -48.68 9.88 16.88
CA LEU A 26 -48.58 10.84 17.98
C LEU A 26 -47.95 12.17 17.51
N PRO A 27 -48.38 13.34 18.01
CA PRO A 27 -47.81 14.64 17.64
C PRO A 27 -46.29 14.72 17.80
N LYS A 28 -45.75 14.11 18.86
CA LYS A 28 -44.30 14.04 19.08
C LYS A 28 -43.53 13.29 17.98
N TRP A 29 -44.16 12.31 17.32
CA TRP A 29 -43.54 11.59 16.21
C TRP A 29 -43.54 12.44 14.95
N VAL A 30 -44.63 13.17 14.70
CA VAL A 30 -44.74 14.12 13.60
C VAL A 30 -43.63 15.16 13.75
N ALA A 31 -43.57 15.87 14.88
CA ALA A 31 -42.54 16.88 15.14
C ALA A 31 -41.10 16.33 14.95
N ALA A 32 -40.84 15.09 15.41
CA ALA A 32 -39.53 14.45 15.21
C ALA A 32 -39.23 14.14 13.73
N ALA A 33 -40.23 13.72 12.94
CA ALA A 33 -40.06 13.50 11.51
C ALA A 33 -39.79 14.80 10.76
N GLU A 34 -40.57 15.85 11.06
CA GLU A 34 -40.44 17.15 10.40
C GLU A 34 -39.07 17.77 10.66
N ALA A 35 -38.61 17.77 11.91
CA ALA A 35 -37.29 18.25 12.30
C ALA A 35 -36.15 17.51 11.59
N LYS A 36 -36.40 16.27 11.16
CA LYS A 36 -35.44 15.42 10.46
C LYS A 36 -35.63 15.41 8.94
N GLY A 37 -36.55 16.21 8.41
CA GLY A 37 -36.79 16.37 6.97
C GLY A 37 -37.76 15.35 6.35
N PHE A 38 -38.67 14.78 7.15
CA PHE A 38 -39.62 13.76 6.71
C PHE A 38 -41.07 14.07 7.13
N ASP A 39 -42.02 13.55 6.37
CA ASP A 39 -43.43 13.43 6.79
C ASP A 39 -43.74 11.98 7.15
N ILE A 40 -44.59 11.75 8.16
CA ILE A 40 -45.13 10.41 8.43
C ILE A 40 -46.37 10.21 7.54
N VAL A 41 -46.30 9.23 6.63
CA VAL A 41 -47.42 8.89 5.73
C VAL A 41 -48.36 7.89 6.40
N GLY A 42 -47.83 7.04 7.28
CA GLY A 42 -48.62 6.03 7.97
C GLY A 42 -47.78 5.13 8.87
N ARG A 43 -48.47 4.36 9.70
CA ARG A 43 -47.90 3.20 10.38
C ARG A 43 -48.08 1.99 9.48
N ILE A 44 -47.06 1.15 9.36
CA ILE A 44 -47.07 0.01 8.44
C ILE A 44 -46.55 -1.23 9.16
N ILE A 45 -46.91 -2.43 8.69
CA ILE A 45 -46.45 -3.74 9.22
C ILE A 45 -46.92 -4.02 10.65
N ASP A 46 -46.48 -3.22 11.62
CA ASP A 46 -46.77 -3.36 13.05
C ASP A 46 -46.71 -2.00 13.77
N ARG A 47 -46.81 -2.02 15.09
CA ARG A 47 -46.78 -0.81 15.92
C ARG A 47 -45.45 -0.04 15.89
N LEU A 48 -44.37 -0.64 15.42
CA LEU A 48 -42.99 -0.15 15.47
C LEU A 48 -42.47 0.34 14.11
N HIS A 49 -43.19 0.17 13.00
CA HIS A 49 -42.73 0.62 11.69
C HIS A 49 -43.58 1.77 11.14
N LEU A 50 -42.89 2.77 10.59
CA LEU A 50 -43.46 3.96 9.98
C LEU A 50 -43.07 4.03 8.52
N ALA A 51 -43.97 4.52 7.68
CA ALA A 51 -43.69 4.97 6.33
C ALA A 51 -43.34 6.47 6.40
N LEU A 52 -42.09 6.81 6.10
CA LEU A 52 -41.61 8.19 6.06
C LEU A 52 -41.46 8.66 4.62
N ARG A 53 -42.04 9.81 4.27
CA ARG A 53 -41.83 10.50 3.00
C ARG A 53 -40.75 11.56 3.16
N CYS A 54 -39.71 11.49 2.36
CA CYS A 54 -38.65 12.50 2.36
C CYS A 54 -39.17 13.82 1.78
N ARG A 55 -38.96 14.94 2.49
CA ARG A 55 -39.36 16.27 1.99
C ARG A 55 -38.51 16.77 0.82
N LEU A 56 -37.30 16.23 0.66
CA LEU A 56 -36.39 16.64 -0.41
C LEU A 56 -36.73 15.99 -1.76
N CYS A 57 -36.90 14.66 -1.78
CA CYS A 57 -37.11 13.91 -3.03
C CYS A 57 -38.51 13.29 -3.18
N GLY A 58 -39.36 13.40 -2.15
CA GLY A 58 -40.71 12.82 -2.16
C GLY A 58 -40.76 11.30 -2.00
N ALA A 59 -39.62 10.60 -2.00
CA ALA A 59 -39.60 9.15 -1.86
C ALA A 59 -40.06 8.70 -0.48
N THR A 60 -40.82 7.60 -0.44
CA THR A 60 -41.27 6.96 0.78
C THR A 60 -40.32 5.84 1.17
N GLN A 61 -40.05 5.66 2.46
CA GLN A 61 -39.23 4.57 2.97
C GLN A 61 -39.78 4.02 4.29
N LYS A 62 -39.50 2.74 4.53
CA LYS A 62 -39.79 2.08 5.80
C LYS A 62 -38.72 2.43 6.84
N VAL A 63 -39.14 2.94 8.00
CA VAL A 63 -38.25 3.25 9.12
C VAL A 63 -38.85 2.73 10.41
N ARG A 64 -38.01 2.18 11.31
CA ARG A 64 -38.47 1.83 12.66
C ARG A 64 -38.71 3.09 13.48
N LEU A 65 -39.80 3.12 14.24
CA LEU A 65 -40.13 4.20 15.16
C LEU A 65 -38.96 4.54 16.08
N PHE A 66 -38.26 3.52 16.61
CA PHE A 66 -37.07 3.76 17.43
C PHE A 66 -36.01 4.57 16.67
N THR A 67 -35.68 4.23 15.42
CA THR A 67 -34.73 4.98 14.60
C THR A 67 -35.17 6.43 14.37
N LEU A 68 -36.46 6.65 14.11
CA LEU A 68 -36.99 8.01 14.00
C LEU A 68 -36.80 8.80 15.30
N MET A 69 -36.96 8.16 16.46
CA MET A 69 -36.84 8.87 17.74
C MET A 69 -35.39 9.06 18.19
N SER A 70 -34.50 8.10 17.96
CA SER A 70 -33.15 8.09 18.54
C SER A 70 -32.02 8.48 17.58
N ALA A 71 -32.24 8.49 16.27
CA ALA A 71 -31.20 8.76 15.27
C ALA A 71 -31.71 9.61 14.11
N GLN A 72 -30.84 9.98 13.16
CA GLN A 72 -31.21 10.62 11.90
C GLN A 72 -31.50 9.55 10.83
N PRO A 73 -32.75 9.36 10.38
CA PRO A 73 -33.03 8.48 9.25
C PRO A 73 -32.37 9.03 7.98
N LEU A 74 -31.67 8.18 7.24
CA LEU A 74 -31.16 8.50 5.91
C LEU A 74 -32.21 8.17 4.86
N CYS A 75 -32.44 9.07 3.91
CA CYS A 75 -33.27 8.77 2.73
C CYS A 75 -32.46 7.93 1.74
N GLN A 76 -32.86 6.67 1.51
CA GLN A 76 -32.13 5.79 0.58
C GLN A 76 -32.14 6.31 -0.85
N SER A 77 -33.25 6.90 -1.31
CA SER A 77 -33.34 7.47 -2.67
C SER A 77 -32.43 8.69 -2.85
N CYS A 78 -32.36 9.59 -1.87
CA CYS A 78 -31.42 10.71 -1.92
C CYS A 78 -29.97 10.24 -1.90
N LEU A 79 -29.66 9.24 -1.07
CA LEU A 79 -28.31 8.68 -0.96
C LEU A 79 -27.88 8.01 -2.28
N LEU A 80 -28.75 7.24 -2.92
CA LEU A 80 -28.51 6.64 -4.24
C LEU A 80 -28.31 7.72 -5.32
N ALA A 81 -29.12 8.78 -5.29
CA ALA A 81 -28.97 9.90 -6.22
C ALA A 81 -27.63 10.62 -6.03
N ASP A 82 -27.21 10.84 -4.77
CA ASP A 82 -25.91 11.42 -4.45
C ASP A 82 -24.74 10.55 -4.92
N TRP A 83 -24.79 9.23 -4.70
CA TRP A 83 -23.75 8.34 -5.22
C TRP A 83 -23.67 8.32 -6.74
N ARG A 84 -24.81 8.33 -7.44
CA ARG A 84 -24.85 8.44 -8.91
C ARG A 84 -24.26 9.77 -9.38
N LYS A 85 -24.60 10.87 -8.71
CA LYS A 85 -24.05 12.20 -9.00
C LYS A 85 -22.53 12.22 -8.81
N ASN A 86 -22.04 11.69 -7.70
CA ASN A 86 -20.60 11.61 -7.41
C ASN A 86 -19.87 10.71 -8.43
N ALA A 87 -20.50 9.61 -8.87
CA ALA A 87 -19.96 8.76 -9.92
C ALA A 87 -19.78 9.55 -11.23
N VAL A 88 -20.84 10.23 -11.70
CA VAL A 88 -20.79 11.03 -12.93
C VAL A 88 -19.72 12.12 -12.84
N ALA A 89 -19.65 12.85 -11.72
CA ALA A 89 -18.62 13.87 -11.48
C ALA A 89 -17.19 13.29 -11.52
N SER A 90 -17.04 12.00 -11.21
CA SER A 90 -15.76 11.28 -11.25
C SER A 90 -15.45 10.65 -12.62
N GLY A 91 -16.32 10.85 -13.63
CA GLY A 91 -16.23 10.15 -14.91
C GLY A 91 -16.56 8.65 -14.81
N LEU A 92 -17.30 8.23 -13.79
CA LEU A 92 -17.70 6.84 -13.56
C LEU A 92 -19.21 6.68 -13.70
N THR A 93 -19.66 5.45 -14.01
CA THR A 93 -21.08 5.09 -13.95
C THR A 93 -21.32 4.19 -12.73
N PHE A 94 -22.18 4.62 -11.80
CA PHE A 94 -22.58 3.78 -10.67
C PHE A 94 -23.37 2.56 -11.14
N LEU A 95 -22.94 1.36 -10.77
CA LEU A 95 -23.64 0.12 -11.11
C LEU A 95 -24.50 -0.36 -9.94
N ARG A 96 -23.83 -0.71 -8.84
CA ARG A 96 -24.49 -1.32 -7.67
C ARG A 96 -23.66 -1.12 -6.41
N ARG A 97 -24.30 -1.24 -5.26
CA ARG A 97 -23.59 -1.33 -3.98
C ARG A 97 -22.90 -2.68 -3.87
N ASP A 98 -21.84 -2.73 -3.09
CA ASP A 98 -21.27 -3.98 -2.64
C ASP A 98 -22.19 -4.61 -1.57
N PRO A 99 -22.75 -5.81 -1.79
CA PRO A 99 -23.63 -6.46 -0.83
C PRO A 99 -22.90 -6.86 0.47
N SER A 100 -21.60 -7.10 0.39
CA SER A 100 -20.77 -7.53 1.53
C SER A 100 -20.19 -6.35 2.32
N HIS A 101 -20.07 -5.17 1.70
CA HIS A 101 -19.42 -4.02 2.31
C HIS A 101 -20.19 -2.72 2.12
N ARG A 102 -20.80 -2.25 3.21
CA ARG A 102 -21.67 -1.05 3.23
C ARG A 102 -21.04 0.24 2.71
N HIS A 103 -19.71 0.35 2.72
CA HIS A 103 -18.95 1.53 2.31
C HIS A 103 -18.45 1.47 0.86
N TYR A 104 -18.71 0.37 0.14
CA TYR A 104 -18.22 0.12 -1.21
C TYR A 104 -19.35 -0.01 -2.22
N ALA A 105 -19.01 0.26 -3.48
CA ALA A 105 -19.84 0.06 -4.65
C ALA A 105 -18.99 -0.34 -5.86
N PHE A 106 -19.67 -0.89 -6.86
CA PHE A 106 -19.14 -1.20 -8.17
C PHE A 106 -19.52 -0.10 -9.16
N TYR A 107 -18.55 0.29 -9.97
CA TYR A 107 -18.66 1.36 -10.96
C TYR A 107 -18.12 0.88 -12.29
N LEU A 108 -18.71 1.32 -13.40
CA LEU A 108 -18.09 1.18 -14.71
C LEU A 108 -17.20 2.39 -14.96
N SER A 109 -15.95 2.13 -15.33
CA SER A 109 -14.96 3.15 -15.67
C SER A 109 -14.97 3.48 -17.17
N PRO A 110 -14.42 4.64 -17.61
CA PRO A 110 -14.38 5.03 -19.02
C PRO A 110 -13.62 4.04 -19.92
N CYS A 111 -12.68 3.29 -19.35
CA CYS A 111 -11.95 2.24 -20.06
C CYS A 111 -12.74 0.92 -20.19
N GLY A 112 -14.01 0.90 -19.78
CA GLY A 112 -14.89 -0.27 -19.89
C GLY A 112 -14.78 -1.28 -18.74
N HIS A 113 -13.87 -1.07 -17.79
CA HIS A 113 -13.70 -2.00 -16.67
C HIS A 113 -14.65 -1.68 -15.50
N GLU A 114 -15.24 -2.73 -14.92
CA GLU A 114 -15.90 -2.63 -13.62
C GLU A 114 -14.84 -2.50 -12.52
N VAL A 115 -14.99 -1.49 -11.66
CA VAL A 115 -14.09 -1.19 -10.55
C VAL A 115 -14.85 -1.11 -9.23
N ARG A 116 -14.24 -1.64 -8.17
CA ARG A 116 -14.77 -1.59 -6.82
C ARG A 116 -14.15 -0.43 -6.04
N ARG A 117 -14.96 0.50 -5.53
CA ARG A 117 -14.48 1.71 -4.84
C ARG A 117 -15.32 2.06 -3.63
N GLN A 118 -14.68 2.72 -2.67
CA GLN A 118 -15.35 3.36 -1.55
C GLN A 118 -16.10 4.61 -2.02
N PHE A 119 -17.24 4.90 -1.40
CA PHE A 119 -18.02 6.12 -1.69
C PHE A 119 -17.20 7.40 -1.48
N GLU A 120 -16.43 7.46 -0.39
CA GLU A 120 -15.64 8.64 -0.06
C GLU A 120 -14.52 8.89 -1.09
N LEU A 121 -13.88 7.82 -1.59
CA LEU A 121 -12.87 7.95 -2.64
C LEU A 121 -13.50 8.51 -3.93
N VAL A 122 -14.66 8.00 -4.34
CA VAL A 122 -15.37 8.50 -5.53
C VAL A 122 -15.78 9.96 -5.34
N ARG A 123 -16.31 10.33 -4.18
CA ARG A 123 -16.61 11.73 -3.87
C ARG A 123 -15.39 12.64 -4.01
N ARG A 124 -14.23 12.21 -3.50
CA ARG A 124 -12.96 12.96 -3.63
C ARG A 124 -12.47 13.06 -5.07
N ILE A 125 -12.68 12.03 -5.89
CA ILE A 125 -12.37 12.07 -7.33
C ILE A 125 -13.25 13.10 -8.02
N GLY A 126 -14.57 13.04 -7.80
CA GLY A 126 -15.51 13.99 -8.41
C GLY A 126 -15.30 15.45 -7.97
N ALA A 127 -14.73 15.66 -6.78
CA ALA A 127 -14.29 16.96 -6.31
C ALA A 127 -12.91 17.41 -6.82
N GLY A 128 -12.23 16.59 -7.63
CA GLY A 128 -10.89 16.89 -8.16
C GLY A 128 -9.76 16.80 -7.13
N VAL A 129 -10.02 16.29 -5.92
CA VAL A 129 -9.02 16.17 -4.85
C VAL A 129 -8.00 15.07 -5.15
N THR A 130 -8.39 14.05 -5.92
CA THR A 130 -7.52 12.96 -6.33
C THR A 130 -7.94 12.42 -7.70
N GLY A 131 -7.00 11.84 -8.43
CA GLY A 131 -7.28 11.24 -9.74
C GLY A 131 -7.92 9.85 -9.64
N PHE A 132 -8.64 9.46 -10.68
CA PHE A 132 -9.07 8.08 -10.87
C PHE A 132 -7.94 7.26 -11.51
N ARG A 133 -7.72 6.04 -10.99
CA ARG A 133 -6.86 5.02 -11.60
C ARG A 133 -7.63 3.71 -11.65
N CYS A 134 -7.73 3.11 -12.83
CA CYS A 134 -8.24 1.74 -13.00
C CYS A 134 -7.11 0.73 -12.74
N GLU A 135 -7.29 -0.23 -11.83
CA GLU A 135 -6.28 -1.26 -11.55
C GLU A 135 -5.99 -2.13 -12.76
N THR A 136 -7.00 -2.46 -13.57
CA THR A 136 -6.83 -3.31 -14.75
C THR A 136 -5.97 -2.62 -15.81
N CYS A 137 -6.31 -1.40 -16.20
CA CYS A 137 -5.48 -0.63 -17.14
C CYS A 137 -4.08 -0.39 -16.60
N HIS A 138 -3.97 -0.10 -15.30
CA HIS A 138 -2.69 0.10 -14.65
C HIS A 138 -1.82 -1.17 -14.72
N ALA A 139 -2.38 -2.35 -14.43
CA ALA A 139 -1.67 -3.62 -14.57
C ALA A 139 -1.22 -3.89 -16.01
N THR A 140 -2.06 -3.58 -17.01
CA THR A 140 -1.66 -3.69 -18.42
C THR A 140 -0.51 -2.75 -18.78
N ILE A 141 -0.50 -1.53 -18.26
CA ILE A 141 0.61 -0.59 -18.45
C ILE A 141 1.89 -1.15 -17.81
N GLU A 142 1.83 -1.64 -16.58
CA GLU A 142 3.00 -2.21 -15.89
C GLU A 142 3.59 -3.41 -16.65
N GLN A 143 2.73 -4.29 -17.17
CA GLN A 143 3.17 -5.42 -18.00
C GLN A 143 3.85 -4.93 -19.28
N LYS A 144 3.27 -3.97 -20.00
CA LYS A 144 3.87 -3.39 -21.21
C LYS A 144 5.21 -2.70 -20.93
N GLU A 145 5.31 -1.97 -19.83
CA GLU A 145 6.56 -1.33 -19.40
C GLU A 145 7.69 -2.34 -19.19
N ALA A 146 7.35 -3.50 -18.60
CA ALA A 146 8.27 -4.62 -18.41
C ALA A 146 8.65 -5.27 -19.75
N GLU A 147 7.67 -5.58 -20.61
CA GLU A 147 7.89 -6.23 -21.90
C GLU A 147 8.79 -5.40 -22.82
N LEU A 148 8.57 -4.08 -22.86
CA LEU A 148 9.42 -3.14 -23.60
C LEU A 148 10.90 -3.18 -23.17
N ARG A 149 11.19 -3.72 -21.99
CA ARG A 149 12.54 -3.85 -21.43
C ARG A 149 13.04 -5.28 -21.39
N GLY A 150 12.30 -6.23 -21.97
CA GLY A 150 12.65 -7.66 -21.96
C GLY A 150 12.37 -8.34 -20.63
N TRP A 151 11.34 -7.91 -19.91
CA TRP A 151 10.90 -8.53 -18.65
C TRP A 151 9.41 -8.84 -18.68
N HIS A 152 8.99 -9.83 -17.88
CA HIS A 152 7.58 -10.12 -17.62
C HIS A 152 7.26 -9.87 -16.16
N LEU A 153 6.14 -9.22 -15.85
CA LEU A 153 5.69 -9.03 -14.47
C LEU A 153 5.06 -10.35 -13.97
N THR A 154 5.68 -10.95 -12.96
CA THR A 154 5.30 -12.27 -12.45
C THR A 154 4.34 -12.14 -11.27
N SER A 155 4.69 -11.30 -10.28
CA SER A 155 3.88 -11.19 -9.07
C SER A 155 4.12 -9.88 -8.30
N ALA A 156 3.24 -9.63 -7.32
CA ALA A 156 3.46 -8.63 -6.30
C ALA A 156 4.69 -8.98 -5.44
N ASP A 157 5.24 -7.98 -4.75
CA ASP A 157 6.33 -8.22 -3.79
C ASP A 157 5.88 -9.18 -2.67
N PRO A 158 6.59 -10.30 -2.42
CA PRO A 158 6.25 -11.23 -1.33
C PRO A 158 6.26 -10.58 0.05
N SER A 159 7.07 -9.52 0.25
CA SER A 159 7.09 -8.74 1.49
C SER A 159 5.97 -7.69 1.59
N GLY A 160 5.05 -7.65 0.62
CA GLY A 160 3.92 -6.73 0.60
C GLY A 160 4.27 -5.27 0.29
N ASN A 161 5.50 -4.98 -0.17
CA ASN A 161 5.87 -3.60 -0.50
C ASN A 161 5.32 -3.20 -1.88
N PRO A 162 4.38 -2.24 -1.96
CA PRO A 162 3.75 -1.87 -3.22
C PRO A 162 4.69 -1.18 -4.22
N ASN A 163 5.89 -0.76 -3.78
CA ASN A 163 6.91 -0.15 -4.65
C ASN A 163 7.76 -1.18 -5.40
N TYR A 164 7.65 -2.46 -5.05
CA TYR A 164 8.39 -3.54 -5.67
C TYR A 164 7.46 -4.56 -6.32
N ARG A 165 8.01 -5.30 -7.27
CA ARG A 165 7.38 -6.44 -7.94
C ARG A 165 8.45 -7.49 -8.24
N ILE A 166 8.02 -8.72 -8.49
CA ILE A 166 8.88 -9.76 -9.06
C ILE A 166 8.68 -9.77 -10.57
N TYR A 167 9.78 -9.70 -11.31
CA TYR A 167 9.79 -9.80 -12.75
C TYR A 167 10.71 -10.92 -13.19
N THR A 168 10.32 -11.65 -14.24
CA THR A 168 11.15 -12.65 -14.90
C THR A 168 11.83 -12.04 -16.13
N HIS A 169 13.15 -12.14 -16.23
CA HIS A 169 13.88 -11.65 -17.40
C HIS A 169 13.64 -12.57 -18.60
N THR A 170 13.13 -12.04 -19.71
CA THR A 170 12.75 -12.82 -20.89
C THR A 170 13.94 -13.57 -21.51
N ALA A 171 15.15 -12.99 -21.48
CA ALA A 171 16.31 -13.59 -22.14
C ALA A 171 16.97 -14.73 -21.35
N CYS A 172 16.92 -14.71 -20.01
CA CYS A 172 17.62 -15.70 -19.18
C CYS A 172 16.75 -16.43 -18.15
N GLY A 173 15.47 -16.07 -18.04
CA GLY A 173 14.53 -16.67 -17.07
C GLY A 173 14.76 -16.27 -15.62
N HIS A 174 15.72 -15.39 -15.30
CA HIS A 174 16.01 -14.97 -13.93
C HIS A 174 14.88 -14.12 -13.35
N ASP A 175 14.38 -14.52 -12.18
CA ASP A 175 13.43 -13.76 -11.39
C ASP A 175 14.15 -12.73 -10.53
N GLN A 176 13.72 -11.48 -10.62
CA GLN A 176 14.31 -10.39 -9.86
C GLN A 176 13.24 -9.48 -9.26
N ARG A 177 13.46 -9.13 -8.00
CA ARG A 177 12.70 -8.10 -7.30
C ARG A 177 13.16 -6.73 -7.76
N ILE A 178 12.34 -6.02 -8.53
CA ILE A 178 12.69 -4.71 -9.09
C ILE A 178 11.72 -3.65 -8.59
N ALA A 179 12.26 -2.49 -8.20
CA ALA A 179 11.45 -1.33 -7.86
C ALA A 179 10.68 -0.84 -9.10
N ARG A 180 9.40 -0.53 -8.96
CA ARG A 180 8.54 -0.07 -10.08
C ARG A 180 9.13 1.15 -10.79
N ALA A 181 9.64 2.12 -10.02
CA ALA A 181 10.30 3.30 -10.58
C ALA A 181 11.56 2.97 -11.39
N ASN A 182 12.30 1.91 -11.02
CA ASN A 182 13.45 1.45 -11.79
C ASN A 182 13.00 0.74 -13.07
N MET A 183 11.95 -0.08 -13.01
CA MET A 183 11.34 -0.68 -14.20
C MET A 183 10.91 0.41 -15.20
N GLN A 184 10.24 1.46 -14.73
CA GLN A 184 9.83 2.60 -15.56
C GLN A 184 11.01 3.39 -16.14
N SER A 185 12.06 3.63 -15.35
CA SER A 185 13.21 4.44 -15.79
C SER A 185 14.27 3.64 -16.54
N GLY A 186 14.23 2.31 -16.54
CA GLY A 186 15.29 1.45 -17.09
C GLY A 186 16.57 1.40 -16.24
N ARG A 187 16.58 1.96 -15.03
CA ARG A 187 17.77 2.07 -14.17
C ARG A 187 18.02 0.79 -13.36
N PHE A 188 18.28 -0.32 -14.04
CA PHE A 188 18.58 -1.61 -13.44
C PHE A 188 19.21 -2.54 -14.48
N SER A 189 19.84 -3.64 -14.03
CA SER A 189 20.32 -4.71 -14.88
C SER A 189 19.80 -6.06 -14.37
N CYS A 190 19.80 -7.07 -15.24
CA CYS A 190 19.51 -8.43 -14.84
C CYS A 190 20.62 -8.96 -13.93
N GLY A 191 20.27 -9.54 -12.79
CA GLY A 191 21.19 -10.25 -11.92
C GLY A 191 21.70 -11.57 -12.54
N GLY A 192 20.89 -12.25 -13.34
CA GLY A 192 21.31 -13.52 -13.95
C GLY A 192 22.34 -13.37 -15.08
N CYS A 193 22.17 -12.39 -15.98
CA CYS A 193 23.00 -12.24 -17.18
C CYS A 193 23.51 -10.82 -17.45
N GLY A 194 23.14 -9.85 -16.62
CA GLY A 194 23.55 -8.46 -16.80
C GLY A 194 25.04 -8.30 -16.48
N LYS A 195 25.75 -7.57 -17.33
CA LYS A 195 27.20 -7.32 -17.17
C LYS A 195 27.51 -5.98 -16.51
N ASP A 196 26.51 -5.13 -16.35
CA ASP A 196 26.64 -3.84 -15.69
C ASP A 196 26.81 -4.02 -14.17
N TRP A 197 27.27 -2.96 -13.50
CA TRP A 197 27.64 -2.97 -12.08
C TRP A 197 26.68 -3.70 -11.11
N PRO A 198 25.34 -3.65 -11.26
CA PRO A 198 24.43 -4.40 -10.39
C PRO A 198 24.34 -5.91 -10.72
N GLY A 199 24.61 -6.31 -11.96
CA GLY A 199 24.54 -7.70 -12.43
C GLY A 199 25.88 -8.43 -12.42
N ALA A 200 27.00 -7.71 -12.48
CA ALA A 200 28.33 -8.30 -12.38
C ALA A 200 28.58 -8.94 -11.01
N ALA A 201 29.37 -10.02 -10.97
CA ALA A 201 29.84 -10.63 -9.73
C ALA A 201 30.49 -9.59 -8.81
N SER A 202 30.26 -9.75 -7.51
CA SER A 202 30.70 -8.81 -6.49
C SER A 202 31.00 -9.55 -5.19
N TYR A 203 31.43 -8.83 -4.17
CA TYR A 203 31.74 -9.41 -2.88
C TYR A 203 31.10 -8.61 -1.74
N VAL A 204 30.70 -9.29 -0.67
CA VAL A 204 30.50 -8.67 0.65
C VAL A 204 31.79 -8.87 1.45
N TYR A 205 32.22 -7.86 2.19
CA TYR A 205 33.49 -7.89 2.92
C TYR A 205 33.36 -7.33 4.33
N ALA A 206 34.29 -7.75 5.19
CA ALA A 206 34.63 -7.08 6.44
C ALA A 206 36.09 -6.59 6.37
N MET A 207 36.31 -5.32 6.73
CA MET A 207 37.64 -4.69 6.78
C MET A 207 37.87 -4.06 8.14
N ALA A 208 39.06 -4.23 8.71
CA ALA A 208 39.47 -3.56 9.95
C ALA A 208 40.35 -2.34 9.66
N PHE A 209 40.25 -1.34 10.52
CA PHE A 209 41.11 -0.16 10.54
C PHE A 209 41.50 0.17 11.99
N THR A 210 42.76 0.56 12.19
CA THR A 210 43.22 1.18 13.43
C THR A 210 43.21 2.69 13.25
N LEU A 211 42.36 3.40 14.00
CA LEU A 211 42.31 4.86 13.99
C LEU A 211 43.55 5.45 14.68
N ALA A 212 43.85 6.72 14.43
CA ALA A 212 44.98 7.43 15.04
C ALA A 212 44.94 7.45 16.58
N SER A 213 43.77 7.26 17.18
CA SER A 213 43.59 7.10 18.63
C SER A 213 43.97 5.72 19.17
N GLY A 214 44.39 4.79 18.31
CA GLY A 214 44.57 3.37 18.63
C GLY A 214 43.26 2.57 18.70
N ARG A 215 42.12 3.21 18.39
CA ARG A 215 40.82 2.53 18.39
C ARG A 215 40.68 1.64 17.16
N GLU A 216 40.38 0.37 17.39
CA GLU A 216 40.02 -0.59 16.35
C GLU A 216 38.57 -0.41 15.91
N VAL A 217 38.36 -0.37 14.59
CA VAL A 217 37.03 -0.26 13.99
C VAL A 217 36.89 -1.22 12.82
N VAL A 218 35.65 -1.67 12.56
CA VAL A 218 35.33 -2.61 11.50
C VAL A 218 34.28 -2.04 10.56
N LYS A 219 34.51 -2.22 9.26
CA LYS A 219 33.58 -1.88 8.19
C LYS A 219 33.06 -3.15 7.52
N LEU A 220 31.75 -3.34 7.60
CA LEU A 220 30.97 -4.17 6.68
C LEU A 220 30.62 -3.35 5.43
N GLY A 221 30.76 -3.96 4.25
CA GLY A 221 30.41 -3.33 2.98
C GLY A 221 30.40 -4.31 1.82
N PHE A 222 30.17 -3.81 0.61
CA PHE A 222 30.29 -4.60 -0.62
C PHE A 222 31.08 -3.86 -1.70
N SER A 223 31.76 -4.61 -2.56
CA SER A 223 32.53 -4.08 -3.69
C SER A 223 32.75 -5.17 -4.73
N ARG A 224 32.90 -4.78 -6.00
CA ARG A 224 33.39 -5.66 -7.07
C ARG A 224 34.85 -6.06 -6.87
N ASP A 225 35.61 -5.22 -6.19
CA ASP A 225 37.04 -5.40 -5.92
C ASP A 225 37.33 -4.88 -4.49
N PRO A 226 37.35 -5.77 -3.48
CA PRO A 226 37.63 -5.41 -2.09
C PRO A 226 39.04 -4.84 -1.88
N ASP A 227 40.06 -5.34 -2.56
CA ASP A 227 41.45 -4.85 -2.43
C ASP A 227 41.59 -3.42 -2.92
N SER A 228 41.06 -3.13 -4.12
CA SER A 228 41.03 -1.77 -4.66
C SER A 228 40.18 -0.83 -3.78
N ARG A 229 39.07 -1.35 -3.23
CA ARG A 229 38.20 -0.60 -2.32
C ARG A 229 38.93 -0.23 -1.03
N LEU A 230 39.63 -1.16 -0.39
CA LEU A 230 40.41 -0.90 0.82
C LEU A 230 41.52 0.13 0.51
N THR A 231 42.35 -0.18 -0.48
CA THR A 231 43.62 0.52 -0.73
C THR A 231 43.42 1.94 -1.28
N TYR A 232 42.55 2.11 -2.28
CA TYR A 232 42.46 3.37 -3.02
C TYR A 232 41.24 4.21 -2.67
N GLN A 233 40.18 3.59 -2.16
CA GLN A 233 38.90 4.26 -1.97
C GLN A 233 38.58 4.56 -0.51
N LEU A 234 38.94 3.67 0.43
CA LEU A 234 38.61 3.80 1.85
C LEU A 234 39.79 4.29 2.70
N ARG A 235 40.97 3.69 2.51
CA ARG A 235 42.20 4.12 3.17
C ARG A 235 42.56 5.52 2.69
N ARG A 236 42.85 6.41 3.64
CA ARG A 236 43.26 7.79 3.33
C ARG A 236 44.76 7.98 3.46
N ASP A 237 45.35 7.36 4.46
CA ASP A 237 46.78 7.39 4.78
C ASP A 237 47.40 6.02 4.51
N ASN A 238 48.50 6.00 3.76
CA ASN A 238 49.22 4.78 3.38
C ASN A 238 49.99 4.14 4.54
N GLU A 239 50.06 4.79 5.70
CA GLU A 239 50.64 4.21 6.92
C GLU A 239 49.57 3.68 7.89
N MET A 240 48.30 4.08 7.72
CA MET A 240 47.20 3.60 8.58
C MET A 240 47.10 2.08 8.54
N PRO A 241 47.17 1.37 9.68
CA PRO A 241 46.93 -0.06 9.71
C PRO A 241 45.50 -0.38 9.28
N CYS A 242 45.37 -1.22 8.26
CA CYS A 242 44.09 -1.71 7.80
C CYS A 242 44.24 -3.06 7.10
N GLN A 243 43.22 -3.91 7.19
CA GLN A 243 43.24 -5.22 6.56
C GLN A 243 41.86 -5.68 6.15
N ILE A 244 41.81 -6.53 5.13
CA ILE A 244 40.61 -7.30 4.80
C ILE A 244 40.56 -8.48 5.76
N LEU A 245 39.46 -8.60 6.52
CA LEU A 245 39.25 -9.69 7.45
C LEU A 245 38.60 -10.89 6.76
N ARG A 246 37.60 -10.62 5.91
CA ARG A 246 36.83 -11.64 5.20
C ARG A 246 36.20 -11.07 3.94
N VAL A 247 36.04 -11.93 2.95
CA VAL A 247 35.35 -11.63 1.69
C VAL A 247 34.48 -12.84 1.34
N VAL A 248 33.22 -12.59 0.99
CA VAL A 248 32.26 -13.61 0.55
C VAL A 248 31.86 -13.27 -0.90
N PRO A 249 32.11 -14.17 -1.87
CA PRO A 249 31.71 -13.95 -3.26
C PRO A 249 30.19 -13.99 -3.40
N MET A 250 29.67 -13.10 -4.24
CA MET A 250 28.26 -12.97 -4.56
C MET A 250 28.09 -13.03 -6.07
N ALA A 251 27.06 -13.75 -6.51
CA ALA A 251 26.75 -13.87 -7.93
C ALA A 251 26.58 -12.51 -8.63
N THR A 252 26.08 -11.51 -7.90
CA THR A 252 25.80 -10.16 -8.44
C THR A 252 26.07 -9.06 -7.41
N GLY A 253 26.35 -7.85 -7.89
CA GLY A 253 26.40 -6.63 -7.07
C GLY A 253 25.08 -6.33 -6.36
N HIS A 254 23.94 -6.65 -6.98
CA HIS A 254 22.64 -6.50 -6.35
C HIS A 254 22.45 -7.46 -5.16
N ALA A 255 22.83 -8.74 -5.32
CA ALA A 255 22.79 -9.71 -4.24
C ALA A 255 23.71 -9.27 -3.08
N ALA A 256 24.91 -8.78 -3.40
CA ALA A 256 25.84 -8.25 -2.40
C ALA A 256 25.27 -7.03 -1.64
N LEU A 257 24.65 -6.08 -2.34
CA LEU A 257 24.00 -4.91 -1.74
C LEU A 257 22.81 -5.31 -0.84
N CYS A 258 21.98 -6.28 -1.28
CA CYS A 258 20.84 -6.74 -0.49
C CYS A 258 21.30 -7.45 0.79
N ALA A 259 22.31 -8.31 0.70
CA ALA A 259 22.90 -9.00 1.85
C ALA A 259 23.53 -7.99 2.83
N GLU A 260 24.31 -7.04 2.32
CA GLU A 260 24.94 -5.97 3.13
C GLU A 260 23.91 -5.14 3.90
N LYS A 261 22.83 -4.71 3.24
CA LYS A 261 21.75 -3.96 3.90
C LYS A 261 21.01 -4.77 4.95
N ALA A 262 20.77 -6.06 4.70
CA ALA A 262 20.13 -6.94 5.66
C ALA A 262 20.97 -7.07 6.93
N MET A 263 22.28 -7.33 6.78
CA MET A 263 23.21 -7.38 7.90
C MET A 263 23.33 -6.05 8.64
N HIS A 264 23.41 -4.90 7.94
CA HIS A 264 23.41 -3.60 8.61
C HIS A 264 22.14 -3.35 9.43
N LYS A 265 20.98 -3.78 8.93
CA LYS A 265 19.71 -3.70 9.66
C LYS A 265 19.78 -4.56 10.93
N GLU A 266 20.24 -5.79 10.82
CA GLU A 266 20.38 -6.71 11.95
C GLU A 266 21.35 -6.16 13.01
N LEU A 267 22.54 -5.72 12.60
CA LEU A 267 23.55 -5.13 13.50
C LEU A 267 23.02 -3.90 14.22
N LYS A 268 22.28 -3.01 13.54
CA LYS A 268 21.68 -1.83 14.19
C LYS A 268 20.58 -2.19 15.17
N GLN A 269 19.85 -3.27 14.93
CA GLN A 269 18.79 -3.74 15.81
C GLN A 269 19.35 -4.44 17.06
N ALA A 270 20.34 -5.32 16.87
CA ALA A 270 20.94 -6.09 17.96
C ALA A 270 21.99 -5.30 18.75
N HIS A 271 22.72 -4.39 18.10
CA HIS A 271 23.86 -3.66 18.67
C HIS A 271 23.82 -2.15 18.36
N PRO A 272 22.75 -1.43 18.75
CA PRO A 272 22.58 -0.03 18.39
C PRO A 272 23.72 0.88 18.86
N ALA A 273 24.32 0.59 20.01
CA ALA A 273 25.41 1.38 20.60
C ALA A 273 26.79 1.15 19.94
N ALA A 274 26.94 0.10 19.13
CA ALA A 274 28.21 -0.26 18.52
C ALA A 274 28.45 0.43 17.17
N ALA A 275 27.41 1.00 16.56
CA ALA A 275 27.56 1.91 15.43
C ALA A 275 28.16 3.22 15.93
N LEU A 276 29.34 3.57 15.43
CA LEU A 276 30.07 4.74 15.90
C LEU A 276 29.43 6.04 15.35
N ASP A 277 29.63 7.16 16.05
CA ASP A 277 29.34 8.50 15.51
C ASP A 277 30.39 8.87 14.43
N PRO A 278 29.98 9.34 13.23
CA PRO A 278 30.91 9.77 12.19
C PRO A 278 32.05 10.68 12.65
N ALA A 279 31.83 11.54 13.65
CA ALA A 279 32.87 12.38 14.23
C ALA A 279 34.09 11.60 14.74
N ALA A 280 33.93 10.33 15.12
CA ALA A 280 35.01 9.48 15.63
C ALA A 280 36.03 9.07 14.56
N TRP A 281 35.66 9.02 13.27
CA TRP A 281 36.56 8.58 12.18
C TRP A 281 36.65 9.55 10.99
N ARG A 282 35.81 10.59 10.96
CA ARG A 282 35.79 11.56 9.88
C ARG A 282 37.17 12.19 9.73
N GLY A 283 37.66 12.25 8.51
CA GLY A 283 39.00 12.76 8.24
C GLY A 283 40.08 11.68 8.18
N GLN A 284 39.89 10.53 8.83
CA GLN A 284 40.89 9.45 8.89
C GLN A 284 40.63 8.35 7.85
N ILE A 285 39.37 7.97 7.66
CA ILE A 285 38.93 7.01 6.62
C ILE A 285 37.86 7.62 5.71
N ARG A 286 37.87 7.25 4.43
CA ARG A 286 36.94 7.77 3.39
C ARG A 286 35.62 6.99 3.39
N VAL A 287 34.97 6.93 4.55
CA VAL A 287 33.68 6.25 4.75
C VAL A 287 32.61 7.26 5.13
N LYS A 288 31.50 7.24 4.38
CA LYS A 288 30.36 8.14 4.61
C LYS A 288 29.46 7.66 5.76
N THR A 289 29.21 6.35 5.85
CA THR A 289 28.28 5.74 6.81
C THR A 289 28.78 4.38 7.29
N GLU A 290 28.27 3.98 8.46
CA GLU A 290 28.38 2.63 9.03
C GLU A 290 29.82 2.13 9.20
N ILE A 291 30.40 2.59 10.31
CA ILE A 291 31.58 2.02 10.95
C ILE A 291 31.13 1.50 12.32
N TYR A 292 31.57 0.30 12.66
CA TYR A 292 31.30 -0.32 13.94
C TYR A 292 32.55 -0.37 14.80
N ASP A 293 32.36 -0.40 16.10
CA ASP A 293 33.42 -0.68 17.05
C ASP A 293 34.07 -2.05 16.79
N GLY A 294 35.39 -2.16 16.97
CA GLY A 294 36.14 -3.40 16.73
C GLY A 294 35.63 -4.61 17.51
N SER A 295 34.95 -4.39 18.65
CA SER A 295 34.28 -5.45 19.43
C SER A 295 33.20 -6.22 18.66
N LEU A 296 32.61 -5.64 17.59
CA LEU A 296 31.65 -6.34 16.73
C LEU A 296 32.28 -7.22 15.66
N THR A 297 33.61 -7.25 15.55
CA THR A 297 34.29 -8.07 14.53
C THR A 297 33.83 -9.54 14.53
N PRO A 298 33.78 -10.26 15.68
CA PRO A 298 33.35 -11.65 15.68
C PRO A 298 31.90 -11.85 15.21
N VAL A 299 31.01 -10.91 15.55
CA VAL A 299 29.60 -10.95 15.14
C VAL A 299 29.48 -10.77 13.63
N ILE A 300 30.18 -9.78 13.08
CA ILE A 300 30.17 -9.52 11.63
C ILE A 300 30.75 -10.71 10.86
N LEU A 301 31.83 -11.32 11.34
CA LEU A 301 32.40 -12.50 10.72
C LEU A 301 31.42 -13.68 10.74
N GLY A 302 30.73 -13.91 11.86
CA GLY A 302 29.68 -14.94 11.94
C GLY A 302 28.52 -14.71 10.96
N LEU A 303 28.10 -13.47 10.73
CA LEU A 303 27.09 -13.14 9.70
C LEU A 303 27.58 -13.47 8.28
N LEU A 304 28.87 -13.23 8.00
CA LEU A 304 29.48 -13.57 6.72
C LEU A 304 29.59 -15.09 6.52
N ASP A 305 29.89 -15.84 7.58
CA ASP A 305 29.93 -17.31 7.53
C ASP A 305 28.54 -17.89 7.22
N VAL A 306 27.48 -17.35 7.83
CA VAL A 306 26.09 -17.74 7.53
C VAL A 306 25.71 -17.40 6.09
N LEU A 307 26.14 -16.23 5.59
CA LEU A 307 25.89 -15.82 4.20
C LEU A 307 26.57 -16.77 3.21
N GLU A 308 27.84 -17.12 3.44
CA GLU A 308 28.60 -18.02 2.56
C GLU A 308 28.02 -19.43 2.56
N ALA A 309 27.62 -19.95 3.73
CA ALA A 309 26.95 -21.24 3.84
C ALA A 309 25.61 -21.25 3.05
N SER A 310 24.85 -20.16 3.12
CA SER A 310 23.59 -20.03 2.38
C SER A 310 23.81 -19.89 0.87
N ALA A 311 24.88 -19.23 0.44
CA ALA A 311 25.22 -19.05 -0.96
C ALA A 311 25.76 -20.34 -1.61
N THR A 312 26.38 -21.23 -0.82
CA THR A 312 26.91 -22.53 -1.29
C THR A 312 25.81 -23.61 -1.38
N ALA A 313 24.72 -23.45 -0.62
CA ALA A 313 23.61 -24.39 -0.59
C ALA A 313 22.53 -24.13 -1.66
N ALA A 314 22.63 -23.03 -2.41
CA ALA A 314 21.68 -22.60 -3.44
C ALA A 314 22.20 -22.87 -4.86
#